data_AF-A0A955Y6C6-F1
#
_entry.id   AF-A0A955Y6C6-F1
#
_cell.length_a   1.000
_cell.length_b   1.000
_cell.length_c   1.000
_cell.angle_alpha   90.00
_cell.angle_beta   90.00
_cell.angle_gamma   90.00
#
_symmetry.space_group_name_H-M   'P 1'
#
loop_
_entity.id
_entity.type
_entity.pdbx_description
1 polymer ?
#
loop_
_entity_poly.entity_id
_entity_poly.type
_entity_poly.pdbx_seq_one_letter_code
_entity_poly.pdbx_strand_id
1 'polypeptide(L)'
;CYTPWNGTNDALRYMNNPTLDGSSRDHYSTRYTGSADNGGVHWNSGIANLAFYLAVEGGSHPKPSKSVTTVDGMGMVKAGEVFYRALSLYMTSSTNFAGARAATLHAASDLYGQGSAEYAAIGNAWAEVGVGSPIAAPGGPVDPPNPPNPPEPPAPSGDGNATNVSAAQGEWARYSVEVPAGATEIKVQIQDGTGDADLYVRAGSAPDQQAYDCRPYKSGNVEECVIANPAAGTYHIGIRAYSAFSGVSLSTTILGGAPPPEEPDFLEASNLSGARNTEQQFSVDVPAGATNLEFRITGGTGDADLYVRQGSAPTTTSYDCRPYKSGNEETCTIAAPVTGTYHVMLRAYSDFSGVNLTGTWD
;
A
#
# COMPACT_ATOMS: atom_id res chain seq x y z
N CYS A 1 -3.78 -5.60 -28.46
CA CYS A 1 -3.90 -5.73 -29.92
C CYS A 1 -3.68 -7.18 -30.30
N TYR A 2 -4.78 -7.88 -30.53
CA TYR A 2 -4.91 -9.21 -31.12
C TYR A 2 -4.65 -9.10 -32.62
N THR A 3 -3.90 -10.02 -33.23
CA THR A 3 -3.65 -10.11 -34.67
C THR A 3 -4.65 -11.11 -35.29
N PRO A 4 -5.79 -10.66 -35.85
CA PRO A 4 -6.90 -11.55 -36.23
C PRO A 4 -6.75 -12.16 -37.64
N TRP A 5 -5.54 -12.40 -38.16
CA TRP A 5 -5.40 -12.67 -39.60
C TRP A 5 -4.52 -13.85 -40.04
N ASN A 6 -3.90 -14.60 -39.13
CA ASN A 6 -3.11 -15.80 -39.50
C ASN A 6 -3.51 -17.08 -38.77
N GLY A 7 -4.49 -17.04 -37.86
CA GLY A 7 -4.93 -18.22 -37.11
C GLY A 7 -3.88 -18.79 -36.15
N THR A 8 -2.78 -18.07 -35.91
CA THR A 8 -1.79 -18.41 -34.89
C THR A 8 -2.00 -17.55 -33.66
N ASN A 9 -1.86 -18.11 -32.47
CA ASN A 9 -2.01 -17.43 -31.18
C ASN A 9 -0.82 -16.49 -30.90
N ASP A 10 -0.51 -15.60 -31.84
CA ASP A 10 0.62 -14.68 -31.78
C ASP A 10 0.25 -13.35 -31.10
N ALA A 11 1.29 -12.64 -30.65
CA ALA A 11 1.18 -11.33 -30.04
C ALA A 11 2.19 -10.37 -30.68
N LEU A 12 1.84 -9.08 -30.68
CA LEU A 12 2.74 -8.03 -31.18
C LEU A 12 4.07 -8.00 -30.42
N ARG A 13 4.04 -8.28 -29.11
CA ARG A 13 5.20 -8.33 -28.20
C ARG A 13 4.91 -9.33 -27.09
N TYR A 14 5.97 -9.92 -26.54
CA TYR A 14 5.91 -10.87 -25.44
C TYR A 14 6.77 -10.34 -24.30
N MET A 15 6.20 -10.16 -23.10
CA MET A 15 6.98 -9.66 -21.97
C MET A 15 7.90 -10.74 -21.40
N ASN A 16 7.43 -11.98 -21.36
CA ASN A 16 8.16 -13.14 -20.83
C ASN A 16 9.29 -13.63 -21.75
N ASN A 17 9.18 -13.42 -23.05
CA ASN A 17 10.24 -13.73 -24.02
C ASN A 17 10.19 -12.75 -25.21
N PRO A 18 10.77 -11.54 -25.06
CA PRO A 18 10.67 -10.48 -26.05
C PRO A 18 11.08 -10.90 -27.46
N THR A 19 12.09 -11.76 -27.59
CA THR A 19 12.61 -12.14 -28.91
C THR A 19 11.68 -13.01 -29.76
N LEU A 20 10.56 -13.50 -29.20
CA LEU A 20 9.56 -14.26 -29.97
C LEU A 20 8.86 -13.41 -31.04
N ASP A 21 8.83 -12.09 -30.90
CA ASP A 21 8.30 -11.19 -31.93
C ASP A 21 9.30 -10.90 -33.07
N GLY A 22 10.51 -11.46 -32.99
CA GLY A 22 11.57 -11.31 -34.00
C GLY A 22 12.28 -9.95 -34.01
N SER A 23 11.86 -8.97 -33.21
CA SER A 23 12.35 -7.58 -33.27
C SER A 23 12.82 -7.04 -31.92
N SER A 24 12.11 -7.35 -30.83
CA SER A 24 12.40 -6.86 -29.50
C SER A 24 13.71 -7.42 -28.96
N ARG A 25 14.38 -6.62 -28.14
CA ARG A 25 15.59 -6.98 -27.41
C ARG A 25 15.20 -7.40 -26.01
N ASP A 26 15.81 -8.46 -25.50
CA ASP A 26 15.58 -8.99 -24.15
C ASP A 26 16.72 -8.65 -23.17
N HIS A 27 17.87 -8.19 -23.69
CA HIS A 27 19.04 -7.91 -22.88
C HIS A 27 19.81 -6.65 -23.35
N TYR A 28 20.29 -5.84 -22.40
CA TYR A 28 20.90 -4.52 -22.62
C TYR A 28 22.15 -4.54 -23.51
N SER A 29 22.96 -5.60 -23.43
CA SER A 29 24.13 -5.79 -24.32
C SER A 29 23.78 -5.96 -25.80
N THR A 30 22.52 -6.25 -26.12
CA THR A 30 22.02 -6.39 -27.49
C THR A 30 21.02 -5.30 -27.89
N ARG A 31 20.92 -4.23 -27.08
CA ARG A 31 20.01 -3.11 -27.37
C ARG A 31 20.31 -2.52 -28.75
N TYR A 32 19.27 -2.05 -29.41
CA TYR A 32 19.42 -1.29 -30.65
C TYR A 32 19.97 0.10 -30.36
N THR A 33 20.95 0.56 -31.14
CA THR A 33 21.64 1.85 -30.98
C THR A 33 21.62 2.71 -32.24
N GLY A 34 20.82 2.34 -33.25
CA GLY A 34 20.62 3.15 -34.44
C GLY A 34 19.53 4.21 -34.26
N SER A 35 19.12 4.87 -35.34
CA SER A 35 18.18 6.00 -35.31
C SER A 35 16.73 5.65 -35.67
N ALA A 36 16.47 4.46 -36.22
CA ALA A 36 15.11 4.04 -36.56
C ALA A 36 14.22 3.94 -35.31
N ASP A 37 12.90 4.09 -35.47
CA ASP A 37 11.92 3.95 -34.38
C ASP A 37 12.28 4.82 -33.15
N ASN A 38 12.66 6.07 -33.40
CA ASN A 38 13.08 7.03 -32.38
C ASN A 38 14.21 6.50 -31.46
N GLY A 39 15.15 5.73 -32.02
CA GLY A 39 16.18 5.04 -31.25
C GLY A 39 15.80 3.62 -30.81
N GLY A 40 14.84 3.00 -31.49
CA GLY A 40 14.34 1.66 -31.22
C GLY A 40 13.48 1.57 -29.97
N VAL A 41 12.62 2.55 -29.70
CA VAL A 41 11.81 2.59 -28.46
C VAL A 41 10.92 1.35 -28.31
N HIS A 42 10.36 0.84 -29.40
CA HIS A 42 9.52 -0.36 -29.39
C HIS A 42 10.31 -1.67 -29.45
N TRP A 43 11.59 -1.62 -29.84
CA TRP A 43 12.48 -2.79 -29.83
C TRP A 43 13.18 -2.95 -28.47
N ASN A 44 13.70 -1.85 -27.93
CA ASN A 44 14.40 -1.82 -26.66
C ASN A 44 13.43 -1.94 -25.47
N SER A 45 12.14 -1.63 -25.63
CA SER A 45 11.13 -1.86 -24.58
C SER A 45 11.07 -3.30 -24.08
N GLY A 46 11.46 -4.28 -24.92
CA GLY A 46 11.53 -5.68 -24.52
C GLY A 46 12.42 -5.93 -23.29
N ILE A 47 13.47 -5.12 -23.09
CA ILE A 47 14.40 -5.24 -21.97
C ILE A 47 13.66 -4.94 -20.65
N ALA A 48 12.93 -3.83 -20.59
CA ALA A 48 12.15 -3.46 -19.40
C ALA A 48 10.93 -4.37 -19.22
N ASN A 49 10.31 -4.83 -20.31
CA ASN A 49 9.21 -5.78 -20.25
C ASN A 49 9.62 -7.10 -19.58
N LEU A 50 10.78 -7.64 -19.96
CA LEU A 50 11.30 -8.86 -19.36
C LEU A 50 11.72 -8.66 -17.91
N ALA A 51 12.32 -7.52 -17.56
CA ALA A 51 12.58 -7.19 -16.17
C ALA A 51 11.30 -7.13 -15.33
N PHE A 52 10.23 -6.49 -15.82
CA PHE A 52 8.94 -6.48 -15.13
C PHE A 52 8.35 -7.89 -14.98
N TYR A 53 8.35 -8.69 -16.06
CA TYR A 53 7.87 -10.07 -16.02
C TYR A 53 8.61 -10.91 -14.98
N LEU A 54 9.95 -10.85 -14.96
CA LEU A 54 10.77 -11.60 -14.00
C LEU A 54 10.54 -11.12 -12.56
N ALA A 55 10.31 -9.82 -12.34
CA ALA A 55 9.95 -9.33 -11.01
C ALA A 55 8.60 -9.89 -10.55
N VAL A 56 7.62 -10.03 -11.45
CA VAL A 56 6.29 -10.58 -11.15
C VAL A 56 6.36 -12.10 -10.90
N GLU A 57 6.79 -12.85 -11.91
CA GLU A 57 6.65 -14.32 -11.95
C GLU A 57 7.89 -15.05 -11.38
N GLY A 58 9.03 -14.37 -11.30
CA GLY A 58 10.31 -14.98 -10.94
C GLY A 58 10.92 -15.80 -12.07
N GLY A 59 11.95 -16.57 -11.71
CA GLY A 59 12.71 -17.44 -12.61
C GLY A 59 13.98 -16.80 -13.17
N SER A 60 14.40 -17.24 -14.34
CA SER A 60 15.65 -16.83 -14.99
C SER A 60 15.39 -16.34 -16.41
N HIS A 61 16.34 -15.58 -16.95
CA HIS A 61 16.31 -15.07 -18.30
C HIS A 61 16.06 -16.22 -19.31
N PRO A 62 15.15 -16.05 -20.30
CA PRO A 62 14.74 -17.12 -21.23
C PRO A 62 15.88 -17.67 -22.09
N LYS A 63 16.97 -16.91 -22.22
CA LYS A 63 18.24 -17.38 -22.79
C LYS A 63 19.23 -17.73 -21.67
N PRO A 64 19.58 -19.01 -21.46
CA PRO A 64 20.49 -19.42 -20.39
C PRO A 64 21.86 -18.75 -20.43
N SER A 65 22.36 -18.41 -21.62
CA SER A 65 23.66 -17.71 -21.78
C SER A 65 23.66 -16.25 -21.33
N LYS A 66 22.49 -15.69 -20.99
CA LYS A 66 22.33 -14.33 -20.46
C LYS A 66 21.95 -14.31 -18.99
N SER A 67 21.45 -15.42 -18.44
CA SER A 67 21.06 -15.50 -17.04
C SER A 67 22.30 -15.41 -16.13
N VAL A 68 22.21 -14.57 -15.11
CA VAL A 68 23.26 -14.30 -14.14
C VAL A 68 22.83 -14.65 -12.70
N THR A 69 21.54 -14.85 -12.48
CA THR A 69 20.93 -15.22 -11.21
C THR A 69 19.54 -15.87 -11.42
N THR A 70 18.86 -16.17 -10.33
CA THR A 70 17.43 -16.48 -10.30
C THR A 70 16.70 -15.36 -9.58
N VAL A 71 15.53 -15.00 -10.07
CA VAL A 71 14.64 -14.00 -9.47
C VAL A 71 13.55 -14.73 -8.69
N ASP A 72 13.40 -14.40 -7.41
CA ASP A 72 12.24 -14.81 -6.63
C ASP A 72 11.12 -13.80 -6.90
N GLY A 73 10.09 -14.22 -7.62
CA GLY A 73 9.00 -13.34 -8.04
C GLY A 73 8.19 -12.81 -6.85
N MET A 74 7.82 -11.53 -6.89
CA MET A 74 7.00 -10.88 -5.85
C MET A 74 5.51 -10.84 -6.16
N GLY A 75 5.10 -11.28 -7.35
CA GLY A 75 3.72 -11.23 -7.81
C GLY A 75 3.29 -9.87 -8.37
N MET A 76 2.15 -9.86 -9.07
CA MET A 76 1.69 -8.74 -9.90
C MET A 76 1.41 -7.47 -9.11
N VAL A 77 0.77 -7.60 -7.93
CA VAL A 77 0.36 -6.44 -7.12
C VAL A 77 1.59 -5.66 -6.65
N LYS A 78 2.54 -6.33 -5.98
CA LYS A 78 3.76 -5.71 -5.47
C LYS A 78 4.64 -5.13 -6.58
N ALA A 79 4.85 -5.88 -7.66
CA ALA A 79 5.62 -5.38 -8.80
C ALA A 79 4.94 -4.16 -9.46
N GLY A 80 3.60 -4.18 -9.56
CA GLY A 80 2.81 -3.06 -10.05
C GLY A 80 2.99 -1.80 -9.20
N GLU A 81 2.93 -1.92 -7.86
CA GLU A 81 3.16 -0.82 -6.92
C GLU A 81 4.56 -0.22 -7.08
N VAL A 82 5.60 -1.06 -7.14
CA VAL A 82 6.99 -0.61 -7.33
C VAL A 82 7.17 0.15 -8.63
N PHE A 83 6.70 -0.41 -9.76
CA PHE A 83 6.87 0.22 -11.06
C PHE A 83 6.03 1.48 -11.22
N TYR A 84 4.81 1.50 -10.67
CA TYR A 84 3.97 2.69 -10.63
C TYR A 84 4.63 3.82 -9.84
N ARG A 85 5.06 3.53 -8.60
CA ARG A 85 5.75 4.50 -7.74
C ARG A 85 7.04 5.02 -8.39
N ALA A 86 7.83 4.13 -8.97
CA ALA A 86 9.05 4.50 -9.68
C ALA A 86 8.77 5.46 -10.83
N LEU A 87 7.77 5.14 -11.65
CA LEU A 87 7.35 5.97 -12.79
C LEU A 87 6.81 7.34 -12.35
N SER A 88 6.01 7.38 -11.27
CA SER A 88 5.34 8.61 -10.84
C SER A 88 6.23 9.55 -10.02
N LEU A 89 7.20 9.01 -9.28
CA LEU A 89 7.99 9.80 -8.31
C LEU A 89 9.47 9.96 -8.66
N TYR A 90 10.12 8.95 -9.25
CA TYR A 90 11.58 8.95 -9.40
C TYR A 90 12.07 9.03 -10.84
N MET A 91 11.23 8.64 -11.81
CA MET A 91 11.58 8.78 -13.21
C MET A 91 11.34 10.21 -13.70
N THR A 92 12.20 10.67 -14.59
CA THR A 92 12.10 11.97 -15.26
C THR A 92 12.07 11.75 -16.77
N SER A 93 11.87 12.82 -17.54
CA SER A 93 11.85 12.76 -19.00
C SER A 93 13.17 12.28 -19.63
N SER A 94 14.27 12.25 -18.88
CA SER A 94 15.59 11.79 -19.34
C SER A 94 16.03 10.44 -18.75
N THR A 95 15.15 9.73 -18.03
CA THR A 95 15.49 8.45 -17.41
C THR A 95 15.88 7.40 -18.45
N ASN A 96 17.10 6.87 -18.33
CA ASN A 96 17.61 5.74 -19.10
C ASN A 96 17.43 4.42 -18.32
N PHE A 97 17.82 3.27 -18.88
CA PHE A 97 17.63 1.97 -18.19
C PHE A 97 18.35 1.85 -16.83
N ALA A 98 19.55 2.40 -16.69
CA ALA A 98 20.24 2.42 -15.40
C ALA A 98 19.48 3.28 -14.38
N GLY A 99 18.94 4.42 -14.82
CA GLY A 99 18.04 5.27 -14.04
C GLY A 99 16.72 4.58 -13.69
N ALA A 100 16.14 3.81 -14.62
CA ALA A 100 14.91 3.06 -14.37
C ALA A 100 15.13 1.98 -13.31
N ARG A 101 16.25 1.24 -13.37
CA ARG A 101 16.66 0.31 -12.31
C ARG A 101 16.82 1.02 -10.97
N ALA A 102 17.51 2.16 -10.94
CA ALA A 102 17.70 2.93 -9.71
C ALA A 102 16.35 3.41 -9.13
N ALA A 103 15.46 3.90 -9.99
CA ALA A 103 14.11 4.33 -9.61
C ALA A 103 13.27 3.18 -9.04
N THR A 104 13.27 2.00 -9.68
CA THR A 104 12.52 0.85 -9.17
C THR A 104 13.13 0.27 -7.89
N LEU A 105 14.46 0.32 -7.72
CA LEU A 105 15.10 -0.07 -6.46
C LEU A 105 14.78 0.92 -5.33
N HIS A 106 14.73 2.22 -5.64
CA HIS A 106 14.30 3.24 -4.68
C HIS A 106 12.84 3.00 -4.27
N ALA A 107 11.94 2.76 -5.23
CA ALA A 107 10.54 2.43 -4.95
C ALA A 107 10.39 1.16 -4.10
N ALA A 108 11.14 0.09 -4.40
CA ALA A 108 11.13 -1.13 -3.59
C ALA A 108 11.69 -0.91 -2.19
N SER A 109 12.71 -0.05 -2.05
CA SER A 109 13.24 0.34 -0.75
C SER A 109 12.23 1.15 0.07
N ASP A 110 11.47 2.04 -0.57
CA ASP A 110 10.43 2.84 0.11
C ASP A 110 9.26 1.98 0.58
N LEU A 111 8.84 1.01 -0.24
CA LEU A 111 7.66 0.18 0.04
C LEU A 111 7.96 -0.98 1.00
N TYR A 112 9.16 -1.57 0.92
CA TYR A 112 9.48 -2.83 1.60
C TYR A 112 10.83 -2.82 2.33
N GLY A 113 11.67 -1.79 2.11
CA GLY A 113 13.00 -1.68 2.71
C GLY A 113 14.13 -2.25 1.84
N GLN A 114 15.32 -1.66 1.93
CA GLN A 114 16.50 -2.05 1.14
C GLN A 114 16.99 -3.50 1.38
N GLY A 115 16.65 -4.07 2.54
CA GLY A 115 16.98 -5.45 2.91
C GLY A 115 15.90 -6.47 2.58
N SER A 116 14.83 -6.08 1.87
CA SER A 116 13.69 -6.96 1.58
C SER A 116 13.94 -7.92 0.42
N ALA A 117 13.13 -8.98 0.37
CA ALA A 117 13.09 -9.88 -0.78
C ALA A 117 12.66 -9.13 -2.05
N GLU A 118 11.75 -8.16 -1.93
CA GLU A 118 11.24 -7.35 -3.03
C GLU A 118 12.33 -6.44 -3.63
N TYR A 119 13.15 -5.81 -2.79
CA TYR A 119 14.31 -5.03 -3.26
C TYR A 119 15.30 -5.91 -4.01
N ALA A 120 15.60 -7.10 -3.48
CA ALA A 120 16.46 -8.07 -4.16
C ALA A 120 15.86 -8.56 -5.49
N ALA A 121 14.56 -8.87 -5.52
CA ALA A 121 13.84 -9.32 -6.72
C ALA A 121 13.89 -8.28 -7.85
N ILE A 122 13.66 -6.99 -7.55
CA ILE A 122 13.80 -5.91 -8.55
C ILE A 122 15.23 -5.80 -9.06
N GLY A 123 16.21 -5.83 -8.15
CA GLY A 123 17.62 -5.77 -8.50
C GLY A 123 18.05 -6.92 -9.42
N ASN A 124 17.59 -8.12 -9.09
CA ASN A 124 17.86 -9.35 -9.82
C ASN A 124 17.15 -9.37 -11.18
N ALA A 125 15.90 -8.91 -11.26
CA ALA A 125 15.17 -8.84 -12.53
C ALA A 125 15.83 -7.87 -13.53
N TRP A 126 16.33 -6.72 -13.07
CA TRP A 126 17.11 -5.83 -13.94
C TRP A 126 18.48 -6.42 -14.30
N ALA A 127 19.12 -7.15 -13.38
CA ALA A 127 20.39 -7.81 -13.64
C ALA A 127 20.27 -8.91 -14.71
N GLU A 128 19.18 -9.69 -14.69
CA GLU A 128 18.89 -10.70 -15.70
C GLU A 128 18.79 -10.13 -17.12
N VAL A 129 18.37 -8.87 -17.26
CA VAL A 129 18.31 -8.17 -18.56
C VAL A 129 19.55 -7.31 -18.83
N GLY A 130 20.61 -7.48 -18.04
CA GLY A 130 21.92 -6.85 -18.24
C GLY A 130 22.03 -5.41 -17.76
N VAL A 131 21.17 -4.99 -16.83
CA VAL A 131 21.19 -3.66 -16.23
C VAL A 131 21.59 -3.81 -14.75
N GLY A 132 22.85 -3.48 -14.44
CA GLY A 132 23.41 -3.62 -13.09
C GLY A 132 23.72 -5.06 -12.69
N SER A 133 24.18 -5.23 -11.44
CA SER A 133 24.57 -6.54 -10.89
C SER A 133 23.44 -7.17 -10.06
N PRO A 134 23.42 -8.50 -9.90
CA PRO A 134 22.54 -9.18 -8.96
C PRO A 134 22.71 -8.68 -7.52
N ILE A 135 21.63 -8.75 -6.75
CA ILE A 135 21.56 -8.45 -5.32
C ILE A 135 21.25 -9.75 -4.59
N ALA A 136 22.03 -10.06 -3.57
CA ALA A 136 21.79 -11.25 -2.75
C ALA A 136 20.44 -11.12 -2.04
N ALA A 137 19.56 -12.10 -2.24
CA ALA A 137 18.32 -12.19 -1.49
C ALA A 137 18.62 -12.59 -0.03
N PRO A 138 17.91 -12.02 0.97
CA PRO A 138 17.95 -12.54 2.33
C PRO A 138 17.50 -14.01 2.34
N GLY A 139 18.24 -14.89 3.02
CA GLY A 139 17.88 -16.30 3.12
C GLY A 139 16.75 -16.54 4.11
N GLY A 140 15.55 -16.91 3.63
CA GLY A 140 14.38 -17.31 4.45
C GLY A 140 13.75 -16.17 5.28
N PRO A 141 12.52 -16.32 5.80
CA PRO A 141 11.76 -15.20 6.36
C PRO A 141 12.37 -14.76 7.69
N VAL A 142 13.27 -13.80 7.60
CA VAL A 142 13.59 -12.90 8.69
C VAL A 142 12.63 -11.73 8.53
N ASP A 143 11.68 -11.57 9.46
CA ASP A 143 11.16 -10.24 9.76
C ASP A 143 12.36 -9.44 10.28
N PRO A 144 12.86 -8.43 9.56
CA PRO A 144 13.85 -7.53 10.10
C PRO A 144 13.16 -6.59 11.10
N PRO A 145 13.90 -6.10 12.12
CA PRO A 145 13.36 -5.10 13.03
C PRO A 145 13.03 -3.84 12.24
N ASN A 146 11.81 -3.34 12.39
CA ASN A 146 11.34 -2.08 11.83
C ASN A 146 12.31 -0.93 12.18
N PRO A 147 13.12 -0.39 11.23
CA PRO A 147 13.82 0.88 11.39
C PRO A 147 12.87 2.01 11.02
N PRO A 148 13.07 3.24 11.52
CA PRO A 148 12.03 4.27 11.50
C PRO A 148 11.62 4.56 10.05
N ASN A 149 10.32 4.47 9.79
CA ASN A 149 9.71 5.01 8.57
C ASN A 149 10.35 6.37 8.24
N PRO A 150 10.86 6.62 7.02
CA PRO A 150 10.78 7.96 6.46
C PRO A 150 9.32 8.40 6.65
N PRO A 151 9.02 9.63 7.09
CA PRO A 151 7.65 9.99 7.41
C PRO A 151 6.79 9.55 6.23
N GLU A 152 5.89 8.60 6.52
CA GLU A 152 4.69 8.39 5.74
C GLU A 152 4.21 9.80 5.37
N PRO A 153 3.82 10.10 4.10
CA PRO A 153 2.82 11.15 3.97
C PRO A 153 1.76 10.72 4.97
N PRO A 154 1.51 11.50 6.05
CA PRO A 154 0.76 10.97 7.17
C PRO A 154 -0.46 10.26 6.59
N ALA A 155 -0.70 9.01 6.99
CA ALA A 155 -2.03 8.43 6.85
C ALA A 155 -2.98 9.58 7.17
N PRO A 156 -3.89 9.97 6.26
CA PRO A 156 -4.62 11.21 6.39
C PRO A 156 -5.07 11.32 7.83
N SER A 157 -4.47 12.26 8.59
CA SER A 157 -4.83 12.41 9.98
C SER A 157 -6.31 12.74 9.94
N GLY A 158 -7.13 11.87 10.52
CA GLY A 158 -8.57 11.77 10.26
C GLY A 158 -9.38 13.00 10.66
N ASP A 159 -8.74 14.10 11.04
CA ASP A 159 -9.33 15.36 11.45
C ASP A 159 -8.85 16.57 10.62
N GLY A 160 -7.95 16.38 9.64
CA GLY A 160 -7.42 17.48 8.83
C GLY A 160 -6.54 18.47 9.60
N ASN A 161 -6.00 18.10 10.77
CA ASN A 161 -5.07 18.92 11.55
C ASN A 161 -3.68 18.28 11.60
N ALA A 162 -2.63 19.11 11.60
CA ALA A 162 -1.26 18.64 11.80
C ALA A 162 -0.35 19.76 12.31
N THR A 163 0.71 19.39 13.02
CA THR A 163 1.77 20.33 13.41
C THR A 163 3.11 19.84 12.87
N ASN A 164 4.07 20.75 12.75
CA ASN A 164 5.43 20.46 12.29
C ASN A 164 5.51 19.83 10.89
N VAL A 165 4.57 20.17 10.01
CA VAL A 165 4.53 19.71 8.62
C VAL A 165 5.76 20.24 7.89
N SER A 166 6.42 19.35 7.15
CA SER A 166 7.61 19.66 6.38
C SER A 166 7.59 18.89 5.07
N ALA A 167 8.08 19.49 3.98
CA ALA A 167 8.22 18.81 2.70
C ALA A 167 9.39 19.40 1.90
N ALA A 168 10.06 18.55 1.11
CA ALA A 168 11.10 18.97 0.18
C ALA A 168 10.49 19.68 -1.04
N GLN A 169 11.24 20.54 -1.70
CA GLN A 169 10.74 21.28 -2.87
C GLN A 169 10.13 20.33 -3.92
N GLY A 170 8.90 20.65 -4.35
CA GLY A 170 8.14 19.88 -5.33
C GLY A 170 7.25 18.80 -4.71
N GLU A 171 7.50 18.40 -3.47
CA GLU A 171 6.73 17.38 -2.74
C GLU A 171 5.43 17.94 -2.17
N TRP A 172 4.55 17.02 -1.78
CA TRP A 172 3.27 17.31 -1.15
C TRP A 172 3.16 16.62 0.21
N ALA A 173 2.77 17.36 1.24
CA ALA A 173 2.11 16.78 2.40
C ALA A 173 0.62 16.63 2.10
N ARG A 174 0.03 15.49 2.45
CA ARG A 174 -1.34 15.12 2.10
C ARG A 174 -2.14 14.81 3.36
N TYR A 175 -3.36 15.31 3.41
CA TYR A 175 -4.30 15.11 4.51
C TYR A 175 -5.71 14.94 3.94
N SER A 176 -6.63 14.42 4.74
CA SER A 176 -8.05 14.51 4.43
C SER A 176 -8.87 14.68 5.70
N VAL A 177 -10.09 15.13 5.52
CA VAL A 177 -11.06 15.31 6.59
C VAL A 177 -12.44 14.91 6.07
N GLU A 178 -13.24 14.25 6.90
CA GLU A 178 -14.64 13.98 6.58
C GLU A 178 -15.49 15.20 6.93
N VAL A 179 -16.24 15.69 5.95
CA VAL A 179 -17.19 16.78 6.15
C VAL A 179 -18.60 16.20 6.33
N PRO A 180 -19.25 16.42 7.49
CA PRO A 180 -20.59 15.89 7.74
C PRO A 180 -21.66 16.59 6.89
N ALA A 181 -22.75 15.88 6.63
CA ALA A 181 -23.92 16.46 5.99
C ALA A 181 -24.50 17.60 6.83
N GLY A 182 -24.76 18.74 6.18
CA GLY A 182 -25.27 19.95 6.84
C GLY A 182 -24.18 20.84 7.43
N ALA A 183 -22.90 20.57 7.16
CA ALA A 183 -21.83 21.53 7.44
C ALA A 183 -22.06 22.84 6.68
N THR A 184 -21.88 23.96 7.37
CA THR A 184 -22.07 25.31 6.81
C THR A 184 -20.76 25.93 6.35
N GLU A 185 -19.63 25.45 6.86
CA GLU A 185 -18.30 25.92 6.48
C GLU A 185 -17.24 24.86 6.76
N ILE A 186 -16.29 24.72 5.83
CA ILE A 186 -14.96 24.16 6.13
C ILE A 186 -13.92 25.25 5.91
N LYS A 187 -13.07 25.43 6.92
CA LYS A 187 -11.96 26.37 6.92
C LYS A 187 -10.67 25.60 7.13
N VAL A 188 -9.75 25.68 6.17
CA VAL A 188 -8.42 25.05 6.21
C VAL A 188 -7.37 26.15 6.22
N GLN A 189 -6.45 26.12 7.18
CA GLN A 189 -5.41 27.11 7.34
C GLN A 189 -4.05 26.44 7.48
N ILE A 190 -3.04 27.05 6.89
CA ILE A 190 -1.65 26.79 7.22
C ILE A 190 -1.01 28.05 7.79
N GLN A 191 -0.12 27.87 8.75
CA GLN A 191 0.63 28.94 9.39
C GLN A 191 1.97 28.43 9.94
N ASP A 192 2.77 29.34 10.48
CA ASP A 192 4.06 29.07 11.13
C ASP A 192 5.14 28.48 10.19
N GLY A 193 6.27 28.07 10.76
CA GLY A 193 7.36 27.42 10.04
C GLY A 193 8.22 28.34 9.17
N THR A 194 9.00 27.71 8.30
CA THR A 194 9.92 28.34 7.34
C THR A 194 9.71 27.77 5.94
N GLY A 195 10.21 28.43 4.90
CA GLY A 195 10.06 27.99 3.50
C GLY A 195 8.82 28.59 2.82
N ASP A 196 8.29 27.88 1.82
CA ASP A 196 7.13 28.30 1.03
C ASP A 196 6.21 27.12 0.75
N ALA A 197 5.17 27.01 1.58
CA ALA A 197 4.13 26.00 1.52
C ALA A 197 2.86 26.58 0.87
N ASP A 198 2.40 25.93 -0.20
CA ASP A 198 1.16 26.27 -0.91
C ASP A 198 0.01 25.33 -0.48
N LEU A 199 -1.14 25.89 -0.08
CA LEU A 199 -2.33 25.15 0.30
C LEU A 199 -3.26 24.88 -0.89
N TYR A 200 -3.73 23.64 -0.98
CA TYR A 200 -4.75 23.20 -1.93
C TYR A 200 -5.80 22.35 -1.20
N VAL A 201 -7.08 22.55 -1.51
CA VAL A 201 -8.18 21.75 -0.95
C VAL A 201 -9.10 21.29 -2.08
N ARG A 202 -9.57 20.04 -2.03
CA ARG A 202 -10.50 19.48 -3.01
C ARG A 202 -11.40 18.39 -2.42
N ALA A 203 -12.68 18.41 -2.76
CA ALA A 203 -13.66 17.39 -2.41
C ALA A 203 -13.49 16.11 -3.25
N GLY A 204 -13.59 14.95 -2.59
CA GLY A 204 -13.67 13.60 -3.17
C GLY A 204 -12.41 13.07 -3.86
N SER A 205 -11.39 13.89 -4.11
CA SER A 205 -10.11 13.45 -4.68
C SER A 205 -8.96 14.35 -4.25
N ALA A 206 -7.74 13.81 -4.26
CA ALA A 206 -6.54 14.58 -3.97
C ALA A 206 -6.41 15.80 -4.91
N PRO A 207 -6.08 16.99 -4.39
CA PRO A 207 -5.82 18.16 -5.22
C PRO A 207 -4.49 18.03 -5.96
N ASP A 208 -4.37 18.67 -7.12
CA ASP A 208 -3.10 18.87 -7.82
C ASP A 208 -2.97 20.34 -8.26
N GLN A 209 -1.94 20.67 -9.05
CA GLN A 209 -1.71 22.04 -9.50
C GLN A 209 -2.75 22.54 -10.52
N GLN A 210 -3.54 21.64 -11.09
CA GLN A 210 -4.52 21.88 -12.15
C GLN A 210 -5.96 21.69 -11.66
N ALA A 211 -6.17 20.88 -10.62
CA ALA A 211 -7.47 20.51 -10.09
C ALA A 211 -7.52 20.69 -8.56
N TYR A 212 -8.21 21.74 -8.14
CA TYR A 212 -8.45 22.11 -6.74
C TYR A 212 -9.76 22.90 -6.65
N ASP A 213 -10.41 22.86 -5.49
CA ASP A 213 -11.59 23.67 -5.21
C ASP A 213 -11.18 25.00 -4.56
N CYS A 214 -10.10 24.99 -3.79
CA CYS A 214 -9.53 26.20 -3.20
C CYS A 214 -8.00 26.20 -3.22
N ARG A 215 -7.44 27.34 -3.60
CA ARG A 215 -6.01 27.70 -3.50
C ARG A 215 -5.87 29.21 -3.21
N PRO A 216 -5.17 29.66 -2.15
CA PRO A 216 -5.16 31.08 -1.75
C PRO A 216 -4.22 32.00 -2.56
N TYR A 217 -3.34 31.46 -3.42
CA TYR A 217 -2.34 32.22 -4.22
C TYR A 217 -1.50 33.20 -3.39
N LYS A 218 -1.12 32.81 -2.18
CA LYS A 218 -0.23 33.59 -1.34
C LYS A 218 1.18 33.04 -1.46
N SER A 219 2.13 33.74 -0.88
CA SER A 219 3.53 33.31 -0.79
C SER A 219 3.88 33.12 0.67
N GLY A 220 4.68 32.10 0.97
CA GLY A 220 5.02 31.73 2.34
C GLY A 220 3.92 30.93 3.01
N ASN A 221 4.11 30.62 4.28
CA ASN A 221 3.35 29.55 4.94
C ASN A 221 2.00 29.97 5.54
N VAL A 222 1.57 31.22 5.37
CA VAL A 222 0.33 31.74 5.98
C VAL A 222 -0.76 31.81 4.91
N GLU A 223 -1.52 30.73 4.80
CA GLU A 223 -2.57 30.58 3.80
C GLU A 223 -3.88 30.09 4.41
N GLU A 224 -5.00 30.44 3.77
CA GLU A 224 -6.35 30.13 4.26
C GLU A 224 -7.29 29.83 3.11
N CYS A 225 -7.99 28.72 3.20
CA CYS A 225 -9.06 28.29 2.31
C CYS A 225 -10.36 28.17 3.09
N VAL A 226 -11.41 28.85 2.62
CA VAL A 226 -12.76 28.78 3.19
C VAL A 226 -13.72 28.33 2.10
N ILE A 227 -14.43 27.23 2.35
CA ILE A 227 -15.48 26.70 1.48
C ILE A 227 -16.79 26.78 2.25
N ALA A 228 -17.70 27.64 1.78
CA ALA A 228 -19.03 27.80 2.37
C ALA A 228 -19.99 26.73 1.84
N ASN A 229 -20.85 26.21 2.73
CA ASN A 229 -21.83 25.16 2.44
C ASN A 229 -21.20 23.95 1.70
N PRO A 230 -20.14 23.32 2.26
CA PRO A 230 -19.49 22.20 1.61
C PRO A 230 -20.45 21.01 1.43
N ALA A 231 -20.20 20.21 0.40
CA ALA A 231 -20.89 18.92 0.26
C ALA A 231 -20.44 17.98 1.38
N ALA A 232 -21.29 17.01 1.74
CA ALA A 232 -20.86 15.95 2.65
C ALA A 232 -19.83 15.03 1.97
N GLY A 233 -18.90 14.49 2.74
CA GLY A 233 -17.91 13.51 2.30
C GLY A 233 -16.47 13.98 2.48
N THR A 234 -15.55 13.20 1.91
CA THR A 234 -14.11 13.39 2.09
C THR A 234 -13.59 14.64 1.38
N TYR A 235 -12.92 15.53 2.11
CA TYR A 235 -12.13 16.61 1.54
C TYR A 235 -10.65 16.29 1.67
N HIS A 236 -9.91 16.34 0.57
CA HIS A 236 -8.47 16.15 0.54
C HIS A 236 -7.77 17.51 0.56
N ILE A 237 -6.77 17.59 1.43
CA ILE A 237 -5.92 18.77 1.63
C ILE A 237 -4.52 18.41 1.16
N GLY A 238 -3.94 19.26 0.33
CA GLY A 238 -2.55 19.16 -0.14
C GLY A 238 -1.78 20.40 0.25
N ILE A 239 -0.64 20.22 0.91
CA ILE A 239 0.31 21.30 1.17
C ILE A 239 1.54 21.03 0.32
N ARG A 240 1.73 21.80 -0.74
CA ARG A 240 2.83 21.62 -1.70
C ARG A 240 4.00 22.51 -1.33
N ALA A 241 5.21 21.95 -1.36
CA ALA A 241 6.42 22.72 -1.22
C ALA A 241 6.78 23.44 -2.53
N TYR A 242 6.43 24.72 -2.66
CA TYR A 242 6.97 25.56 -3.74
C TYR A 242 8.49 25.73 -3.58
N SER A 243 8.90 25.94 -2.33
CA SER A 243 10.25 25.70 -1.85
C SER A 243 10.19 24.74 -0.66
N ALA A 244 11.30 24.10 -0.32
CA ALA A 244 11.33 23.22 0.84
C ALA A 244 10.87 23.99 2.09
N PHE A 245 9.88 23.46 2.81
CA PHE A 245 9.33 24.08 4.00
C PHE A 245 9.45 23.15 5.19
N SER A 246 9.48 23.74 6.39
CA SER A 246 9.49 22.97 7.63
C SER A 246 8.83 23.71 8.77
N GLY A 247 8.16 22.96 9.64
CA GLY A 247 7.55 23.49 10.86
C GLY A 247 6.19 24.14 10.65
N VAL A 248 5.51 23.85 9.54
CA VAL A 248 4.18 24.41 9.24
C VAL A 248 3.10 23.73 10.08
N SER A 249 2.13 24.49 10.55
CA SER A 249 0.94 23.99 11.25
C SER A 249 -0.26 24.04 10.31
N LEU A 250 -0.97 22.93 10.17
CA LEU A 250 -2.24 22.79 9.45
C LEU A 250 -3.38 22.73 10.47
N SER A 251 -4.40 23.57 10.29
CA SER A 251 -5.65 23.48 11.04
C SER A 251 -6.86 23.46 10.11
N THR A 252 -7.80 22.59 10.42
CA THR A 252 -9.10 22.47 9.78
C THR A 252 -10.20 22.69 10.81
N THR A 253 -11.11 23.62 10.51
CA THR A 253 -12.31 23.90 11.31
C THR A 253 -13.53 23.64 10.46
N ILE A 254 -14.45 22.81 10.95
CA ILE A 254 -15.75 22.56 10.33
C ILE A 254 -16.83 23.18 11.23
N LEU A 255 -17.72 23.96 10.64
CA LEU A 255 -18.87 24.53 11.34
C LEU A 255 -20.16 23.87 10.86
N GLY A 256 -21.06 23.54 11.79
CA GLY A 256 -22.33 22.86 11.50
C GLY A 256 -22.16 21.37 11.23
N GLY A 257 -23.24 20.73 10.75
CA GLY A 257 -23.26 19.30 10.42
C GLY A 257 -23.96 18.41 11.44
N ALA A 258 -24.57 17.34 10.96
CA ALA A 258 -25.00 16.24 11.81
C ALA A 258 -23.76 15.46 12.30
N PRO A 259 -23.72 14.98 13.56
CA PRO A 259 -22.64 14.09 13.99
C PRO A 259 -22.54 12.88 13.05
N PRO A 260 -21.32 12.36 12.80
CA PRO A 260 -21.14 11.19 11.95
C PRO A 260 -21.99 10.02 12.47
N PRO A 261 -22.49 9.14 11.59
CA PRO A 261 -23.12 7.90 12.03
C PRO A 261 -22.09 7.09 12.81
N GLU A 262 -22.41 6.67 14.04
CA GLU A 262 -21.58 5.71 14.79
C GLU A 262 -21.53 4.40 13.98
N GLU A 263 -20.33 3.98 13.54
CA GLU A 263 -20.12 2.61 13.05
C GLU A 263 -20.20 1.65 14.23
N PRO A 264 -20.82 0.46 14.08
CA PRO A 264 -21.08 -0.41 15.22
C PRO A 264 -19.80 -0.96 15.88
N ASP A 265 -19.74 -0.83 17.20
CA ASP A 265 -18.68 -1.25 18.14
C ASP A 265 -18.51 -2.79 18.30
N PHE A 266 -18.52 -3.58 17.22
CA PHE A 266 -18.35 -5.04 17.37
C PHE A 266 -17.95 -5.80 16.09
N LEU A 267 -17.19 -6.88 16.27
CA LEU A 267 -16.90 -7.92 15.26
C LEU A 267 -18.05 -8.92 15.22
N GLU A 268 -18.68 -9.17 14.07
CA GLU A 268 -19.52 -10.37 13.87
C GLU A 268 -19.23 -11.11 12.58
N ALA A 269 -19.18 -12.43 12.68
CA ALA A 269 -19.20 -13.34 11.54
C ALA A 269 -20.11 -14.53 11.85
N SER A 270 -20.94 -14.94 10.90
CA SER A 270 -21.94 -16.00 11.10
C SER A 270 -21.80 -17.12 10.06
N ASN A 271 -22.37 -18.28 10.38
CA ASN A 271 -22.37 -19.47 9.51
C ASN A 271 -20.96 -19.95 9.09
N LEU A 272 -19.98 -19.80 9.99
CA LEU A 272 -18.60 -20.21 9.74
C LEU A 272 -18.50 -21.74 9.69
N SER A 273 -17.65 -22.22 8.80
CA SER A 273 -17.37 -23.66 8.62
C SER A 273 -15.94 -23.89 8.18
N GLY A 274 -15.37 -25.04 8.54
CA GLY A 274 -13.99 -25.38 8.20
C GLY A 274 -13.74 -26.88 8.32
N ALA A 275 -12.90 -27.42 7.44
CA ALA A 275 -12.43 -28.81 7.51
C ALA A 275 -11.30 -28.94 8.54
N ARG A 276 -11.11 -30.12 9.12
CA ARG A 276 -10.08 -30.40 10.13
C ARG A 276 -8.70 -29.87 9.71
N ASN A 277 -8.05 -29.19 10.64
CA ASN A 277 -6.76 -28.50 10.49
C ASN A 277 -6.77 -27.26 9.57
N THR A 278 -7.93 -26.75 9.17
CA THR A 278 -8.01 -25.44 8.49
C THR A 278 -8.16 -24.30 9.50
N GLU A 279 -7.76 -23.10 9.07
CA GLU A 279 -7.75 -21.89 9.89
C GLU A 279 -8.46 -20.76 9.14
N GLN A 280 -9.23 -19.95 9.87
CA GLN A 280 -9.88 -18.72 9.39
C GLN A 280 -9.47 -17.56 10.29
N GLN A 281 -9.22 -16.39 9.69
CA GLN A 281 -8.65 -15.23 10.36
C GLN A 281 -9.62 -14.04 10.28
N PHE A 282 -9.74 -13.30 11.37
CA PHE A 282 -10.56 -12.10 11.53
C PHE A 282 -9.79 -11.04 12.32
N SER A 283 -10.24 -9.79 12.28
CA SER A 283 -9.65 -8.71 13.09
C SER A 283 -10.67 -7.63 13.43
N VAL A 284 -10.42 -6.91 14.51
CA VAL A 284 -11.20 -5.74 14.93
C VAL A 284 -10.32 -4.73 15.64
N ASP A 285 -10.56 -3.44 15.41
CA ASP A 285 -9.86 -2.36 16.09
C ASP A 285 -10.62 -1.98 17.36
N VAL A 286 -9.92 -2.06 18.49
CA VAL A 286 -10.49 -1.74 19.81
C VAL A 286 -10.01 -0.36 20.22
N PRO A 287 -10.92 0.58 20.58
CA PRO A 287 -10.53 1.94 20.89
C PRO A 287 -9.84 2.08 22.26
N ALA A 288 -9.20 3.22 22.47
CA ALA A 288 -8.67 3.57 23.78
C ALA A 288 -9.82 3.79 24.78
N GLY A 289 -9.65 3.27 26.00
CA GLY A 289 -10.64 3.42 27.07
C GLY A 289 -11.60 2.25 27.20
N ALA A 290 -11.56 1.27 26.28
CA ALA A 290 -12.28 0.00 26.45
C ALA A 290 -11.84 -0.68 27.75
N THR A 291 -12.82 -1.09 28.55
CA THR A 291 -12.63 -1.65 29.88
C THR A 291 -12.79 -3.16 29.92
N ASN A 292 -13.44 -3.73 28.91
CA ASN A 292 -13.60 -5.16 28.74
C ASN A 292 -13.71 -5.47 27.25
N LEU A 293 -13.06 -6.53 26.79
CA LEU A 293 -13.16 -7.03 25.42
C LEU A 293 -13.46 -8.52 25.47
N GLU A 294 -14.53 -8.95 24.82
CA GLU A 294 -14.96 -10.34 24.77
C GLU A 294 -15.06 -10.82 23.32
N PHE A 295 -14.33 -11.88 22.99
CA PHE A 295 -14.54 -12.67 21.79
C PHE A 295 -15.24 -13.96 22.14
N ARG A 296 -16.28 -14.31 21.40
CA ARG A 296 -17.06 -15.52 21.65
C ARG A 296 -17.37 -16.25 20.35
N ILE A 297 -17.20 -17.56 20.36
CA ILE A 297 -17.83 -18.43 19.37
C ILE A 297 -18.98 -19.21 19.99
N THR A 298 -20.05 -19.39 19.21
CA THR A 298 -21.27 -20.11 19.63
C THR A 298 -21.90 -20.89 18.49
N GLY A 299 -22.74 -21.88 18.86
CA GLY A 299 -23.61 -22.59 17.93
C GLY A 299 -22.90 -23.59 17.01
N GLY A 300 -23.61 -24.02 15.97
CA GLY A 300 -23.08 -24.95 14.96
C GLY A 300 -22.84 -26.38 15.46
N THR A 301 -22.11 -27.15 14.66
CA THR A 301 -21.64 -28.51 14.93
C THR A 301 -20.13 -28.61 14.77
N GLY A 302 -19.50 -29.65 15.31
CA GLY A 302 -18.05 -29.86 15.19
C GLY A 302 -17.26 -29.25 16.33
N ASP A 303 -16.00 -28.92 16.06
CA ASP A 303 -15.06 -28.39 17.04
C ASP A 303 -14.14 -27.33 16.43
N ALA A 304 -14.52 -26.07 16.60
CA ALA A 304 -13.72 -24.89 16.29
C ALA A 304 -13.05 -24.35 17.55
N ASP A 305 -11.73 -24.22 17.50
CA ASP A 305 -10.93 -23.61 18.57
C ASP A 305 -10.71 -22.11 18.29
N LEU A 306 -10.96 -21.28 19.29
CA LEU A 306 -10.75 -19.84 19.28
C LEU A 306 -9.34 -19.47 19.76
N TYR A 307 -8.67 -18.62 19.00
CA TYR A 307 -7.41 -18.00 19.37
C TYR A 307 -7.49 -16.50 19.15
N VAL A 308 -7.00 -15.71 20.10
CA VAL A 308 -6.99 -14.25 20.03
C VAL A 308 -5.59 -13.73 20.34
N ARG A 309 -5.15 -12.71 19.62
CA ARG A 309 -3.90 -12.02 19.89
C ARG A 309 -3.95 -10.56 19.47
N GLN A 310 -3.39 -9.68 20.30
CA GLN A 310 -3.27 -8.25 20.01
C GLN A 310 -2.08 -7.98 19.08
N GLY A 311 -2.29 -7.08 18.11
CA GLY A 311 -1.27 -6.53 17.21
C GLY A 311 -0.72 -7.49 16.14
N SER A 312 -0.98 -8.79 16.22
CA SER A 312 -0.55 -9.77 15.21
C SER A 312 -1.46 -11.00 15.17
N ALA A 313 -1.46 -11.71 14.04
CA ALA A 313 -2.22 -12.94 13.89
C ALA A 313 -1.78 -13.99 14.93
N PRO A 314 -2.73 -14.64 15.64
CA PRO A 314 -2.42 -15.73 16.55
C PRO A 314 -1.96 -16.97 15.77
N THR A 315 -1.13 -17.78 16.42
CA THR A 315 -0.73 -19.12 15.97
C THR A 315 -1.11 -20.15 17.03
N THR A 316 -0.88 -21.44 16.73
CA THR A 316 -1.17 -22.53 17.67
C THR A 316 -0.25 -22.55 18.90
N THR A 317 0.82 -21.75 18.88
CA THR A 317 1.82 -21.64 19.96
C THR A 317 2.00 -20.21 20.46
N SER A 318 1.37 -19.22 19.82
CA SER A 318 1.46 -17.81 20.18
C SER A 318 0.09 -17.15 20.11
N TYR A 319 -0.49 -16.92 21.27
CA TYR A 319 -1.81 -16.34 21.45
C TYR A 319 -1.87 -15.67 22.83
N ASP A 320 -2.71 -14.66 22.96
CA ASP A 320 -2.99 -14.01 24.25
C ASP A 320 -4.13 -14.73 24.97
N CYS A 321 -5.08 -15.25 24.20
CA CYS A 321 -6.17 -16.05 24.73
C CYS A 321 -6.50 -17.22 23.80
N ARG A 322 -6.70 -18.38 24.42
CA ARG A 322 -7.25 -19.59 23.81
C ARG A 322 -8.01 -20.38 24.89
N PRO A 323 -9.31 -20.62 24.74
CA PRO A 323 -10.03 -21.49 25.63
C PRO A 323 -9.60 -22.94 25.37
N TYR A 324 -9.33 -23.71 26.43
CA TYR A 324 -9.06 -25.15 26.32
C TYR A 324 -10.36 -25.90 26.52
N LYS A 325 -11.35 -25.61 25.66
CA LYS A 325 -12.65 -26.27 25.66
C LYS A 325 -12.74 -27.17 24.42
N SER A 326 -13.76 -28.02 24.43
CA SER A 326 -14.10 -28.84 23.28
C SER A 326 -15.44 -28.37 22.75
N GLY A 327 -15.58 -28.32 21.42
CA GLY A 327 -16.77 -27.84 20.75
C GLY A 327 -16.77 -26.32 20.58
N ASN A 328 -17.83 -25.80 19.98
CA ASN A 328 -17.84 -24.43 19.46
C ASN A 328 -18.25 -23.34 20.47
N GLU A 329 -18.42 -23.66 21.76
CA GLU A 329 -18.81 -22.69 22.80
C GLU A 329 -17.58 -22.23 23.58
N GLU A 330 -16.86 -21.27 22.99
CA GLU A 330 -15.61 -20.74 23.53
C GLU A 330 -15.67 -19.23 23.70
N THR A 331 -15.04 -18.74 24.76
CA THR A 331 -15.03 -17.31 25.13
C THR A 331 -13.63 -16.91 25.55
N CYS A 332 -13.16 -15.81 24.99
CA CYS A 332 -11.94 -15.12 25.35
C CYS A 332 -12.25 -13.73 25.86
N THR A 333 -11.99 -13.48 27.15
CA THR A 333 -12.23 -12.19 27.79
C THR A 333 -10.90 -11.53 28.16
N ILE A 334 -10.77 -10.25 27.82
CA ILE A 334 -9.62 -9.40 28.10
C ILE A 334 -10.13 -8.22 28.93
N ALA A 335 -9.89 -8.23 30.24
CA ALA A 335 -10.47 -7.28 31.20
C ALA A 335 -9.82 -5.89 31.24
N ALA A 336 -8.85 -5.64 30.37
CA ALA A 336 -8.19 -4.34 30.20
C ALA A 336 -7.55 -4.31 28.81
N PRO A 337 -8.36 -4.29 27.74
CA PRO A 337 -7.84 -4.29 26.39
C PRO A 337 -7.00 -3.02 26.16
N VAL A 338 -5.89 -3.18 25.45
CA VAL A 338 -5.12 -2.03 24.97
C VAL A 338 -5.71 -1.57 23.66
N THR A 339 -5.65 -0.27 23.39
CA THR A 339 -6.08 0.25 22.08
C THR A 339 -5.29 -0.41 20.95
N GLY A 340 -5.97 -0.67 19.83
CA GLY A 340 -5.39 -1.22 18.61
C GLY A 340 -6.06 -2.49 18.12
N THR A 341 -5.46 -3.10 17.10
CA THR A 341 -6.05 -4.24 16.40
C THR A 341 -5.90 -5.54 17.18
N TYR A 342 -7.01 -6.25 17.35
CA TYR A 342 -7.04 -7.63 17.84
C TYR A 342 -7.32 -8.57 16.68
N HIS A 343 -6.49 -9.59 16.54
CA HIS A 343 -6.64 -10.64 15.55
C HIS A 343 -7.23 -11.89 16.20
N VAL A 344 -8.15 -12.53 15.48
CA VAL A 344 -8.86 -13.73 15.91
C VAL A 344 -8.65 -14.83 14.87
N MET A 345 -8.24 -16.01 15.31
CA MET A 345 -8.17 -17.20 14.47
C MET A 345 -9.15 -18.25 14.99
N LEU A 346 -9.96 -18.80 14.08
CA LEU A 346 -10.68 -20.04 14.31
C LEU A 346 -9.94 -21.19 13.64
N ARG A 347 -9.59 -22.21 14.42
CA ARG A 347 -8.94 -23.42 13.92
C ARG A 347 -9.87 -24.61 14.07
N ALA A 348 -10.06 -25.36 12.99
CA ALA A 348 -10.87 -26.58 13.01
C ALA A 348 -10.11 -27.73 13.68
N TYR A 349 -10.38 -28.02 14.95
CA TYR A 349 -9.89 -29.25 15.60
C TYR A 349 -10.50 -30.51 14.97
N SER A 350 -11.79 -30.40 14.64
CA SER A 350 -12.53 -31.29 13.74
C SER A 350 -13.34 -30.45 12.75
N ASP A 351 -13.93 -31.08 11.74
CA ASP A 351 -14.82 -30.39 10.80
C ASP A 351 -15.92 -29.67 11.57
N PHE A 352 -16.10 -28.37 11.34
CA PHE A 352 -17.14 -27.57 11.97
C PHE A 352 -18.00 -26.84 10.94
N SER A 353 -19.24 -26.51 11.33
CA SER A 353 -20.17 -25.77 10.48
C SER A 353 -21.23 -25.05 11.31
N GLY A 354 -21.66 -23.87 10.84
CA GLY A 354 -22.72 -23.09 11.47
C GLY A 354 -22.28 -22.33 12.73
N VAL A 355 -20.98 -22.09 12.89
CA VAL A 355 -20.44 -21.36 14.05
C VAL A 355 -20.57 -19.85 13.85
N ASN A 356 -20.92 -19.12 14.89
CA ASN A 356 -20.93 -17.66 14.90
C ASN A 356 -19.80 -17.13 15.78
N LEU A 357 -19.10 -16.10 15.34
CA LEU A 357 -18.08 -15.36 16.06
C LEU A 357 -18.59 -13.95 16.35
N THR A 358 -18.49 -13.53 17.61
CA THR A 358 -18.75 -12.15 18.04
C THR A 358 -17.54 -11.59 18.78
N GLY A 359 -17.30 -10.28 18.70
CA GLY A 359 -16.28 -9.55 19.44
C GLY A 359 -16.83 -8.21 19.91
N THR A 360 -16.99 -8.01 21.21
CA THR A 360 -17.65 -6.84 21.81
C THR A 360 -16.78 -6.19 22.88
N TRP A 361 -16.88 -4.88 23.06
CA TRP A 361 -16.21 -4.16 24.15
C TRP A 361 -17.11 -3.13 24.81
N ASP A 362 -16.78 -2.78 26.06
CA ASP A 362 -17.49 -1.80 26.91
C ASP A 362 -16.62 -0.59 27.28
#